data_AF-B8A1V7-F1
#
_entry.id   AF-B8A1V7-F1
#
_cell.length_a   1.000
_cell.length_b   1.000
_cell.length_c   1.000
_cell.angle_alpha   90.00
_cell.angle_beta   90.00
_cell.angle_gamma   90.00
#
_symmetry.space_group_name_H-M   'P 1'
#
loop_
_entity.id
_entity.type
_entity.pdbx_description
1 polymer ?
#
loop_
_entity_poly.entity_id
_entity_poly.type
_entity_poly.pdbx_seq_one_letter_code
_entity_poly.pdbx_strand_id
1 'polypeptide(L)'
;MERLAREFFMLPLEEKEKYPMAPGGIQGYGHAFVFSEDQKLDWCNMLALGVEPASIRQPRLWPTAPAGFGETLETYSAEVGELCRRLLARIAETLGLAPATFADMFGEAVQAVRMNFYPPCPRPDLVMGLSAHSDGSAVTVLQQDAGCAGLQVRGKGGAWVPVHPVPHALVVNIGDTLEASIAD
;
A
#
# COMPACT_ATOMS: atom_id res chain seq x y z
N MET A 1 -11.03 8.09 -2.39
CA MET A 1 -9.58 8.15 -2.14
C MET A 1 -8.77 8.45 -3.40
N GLU A 2 -8.84 7.61 -4.45
CA GLU A 2 -8.03 7.75 -5.68
C GLU A 2 -7.94 9.17 -6.26
N ARG A 3 -9.07 9.86 -6.46
CA ARG A 3 -9.10 11.23 -6.99
C ARG A 3 -8.21 12.18 -6.16
N LEU A 4 -8.32 12.15 -4.83
CA LEU A 4 -7.56 13.04 -3.95
C LEU A 4 -6.07 12.67 -3.91
N ALA A 5 -5.74 11.38 -3.99
CA ALA A 5 -4.35 10.94 -4.14
C ALA A 5 -3.76 11.48 -5.45
N ARG A 6 -4.50 11.39 -6.56
CA ARG A 6 -4.09 11.94 -7.85
C ARG A 6 -3.88 13.45 -7.79
N GLU A 7 -4.85 14.19 -7.24
CA GLU A 7 -4.75 15.64 -7.05
C GLU A 7 -3.53 16.02 -6.21
N PHE A 8 -3.26 15.30 -5.11
CA PHE A 8 -2.06 15.50 -4.30
C PHE A 8 -0.78 15.34 -5.12
N PHE A 9 -0.63 14.24 -5.89
CA PHE A 9 0.59 14.02 -6.68
C PHE A 9 0.78 15.02 -7.83
N MET A 10 -0.31 15.65 -8.29
CA MET A 10 -0.29 16.71 -9.30
C MET A 10 0.02 18.10 -8.74
N LEU A 11 0.12 18.27 -7.42
CA LEU A 11 0.59 19.51 -6.82
C LEU A 11 2.07 19.78 -7.17
N PRO A 12 2.51 21.06 -7.11
CA PRO A 12 3.92 21.41 -7.17
C PRO A 12 4.77 20.60 -6.17
N LEU A 13 6.04 20.39 -6.49
CA LEU A 13 6.93 19.61 -5.63
C LEU A 13 7.02 20.21 -4.23
N GLU A 14 7.10 21.53 -4.15
CA GLU A 14 7.21 22.31 -2.91
C GLU A 14 6.00 22.11 -1.99
N GLU A 15 4.83 21.80 -2.54
CA GLU A 15 3.63 21.48 -1.76
C GLU A 15 3.67 20.06 -1.21
N LYS A 16 4.19 19.10 -1.98
CA LYS A 16 4.33 17.69 -1.56
C LYS A 16 5.44 17.51 -0.54
N GLU A 17 6.53 18.27 -0.67
CA GLU A 17 7.68 18.25 0.25
C GLU A 17 7.38 18.79 1.65
N LYS A 18 6.19 19.39 1.87
CA LYS A 18 5.71 19.76 3.22
C LYS A 18 5.43 18.55 4.11
N TYR A 19 5.34 17.35 3.55
CA TYR A 19 5.03 16.12 4.26
C TYR A 19 6.19 15.11 4.19
N PRO A 20 7.44 15.49 4.52
CA PRO A 20 8.61 14.72 4.14
C PRO A 20 8.68 13.37 4.85
N MET A 21 9.11 12.35 4.13
CA MET A 21 9.60 11.11 4.74
C MET A 21 11.00 11.37 5.30
N ALA A 22 11.14 11.29 6.63
CA ALA A 22 12.44 11.46 7.28
C ALA A 22 13.41 10.31 6.90
N PRO A 23 14.73 10.53 6.92
CA PRO A 23 15.71 9.46 6.72
C PRO A 23 15.48 8.29 7.69
N GLY A 24 15.40 7.06 7.16
CA GLY A 24 15.07 5.86 7.94
C GLY A 24 13.60 5.77 8.41
N GLY A 25 12.77 6.75 8.07
CA GLY A 25 11.34 6.76 8.33
C GLY A 25 10.56 5.89 7.35
N ILE A 26 9.35 5.52 7.76
CA ILE A 26 8.41 4.70 6.98
C ILE A 26 7.09 5.43 6.67
N GLN A 27 6.98 6.71 7.06
CA GLN A 27 5.82 7.57 6.82
C GLN A 27 6.29 8.89 6.21
N GLY A 28 5.46 9.48 5.36
CA GLY A 28 5.70 10.73 4.64
C GLY A 28 5.81 10.54 3.13
N TYR A 29 6.06 11.64 2.44
CA TYR A 29 6.29 11.77 1.02
C TYR A 29 7.78 11.62 0.70
N GLY A 30 8.12 10.77 -0.26
CA GLY A 30 9.49 10.56 -0.72
C GLY A 30 9.78 9.11 -1.10
N HIS A 31 11.05 8.74 -1.07
CA HIS A 31 11.49 7.36 -1.24
C HIS A 31 11.77 6.72 0.11
N ALA A 32 11.20 5.55 0.36
CA ALA A 32 11.55 4.78 1.54
C ALA A 32 12.95 4.19 1.37
N PHE A 33 13.69 4.08 2.48
CA PHE A 33 14.88 3.24 2.58
C PHE A 33 16.06 3.62 1.65
N VAL A 34 16.36 4.91 1.50
CA VAL A 34 17.60 5.37 0.81
C VAL A 34 18.78 5.29 1.79
N PHE A 35 19.68 4.35 1.58
CA PHE A 35 20.78 4.00 2.49
C PHE A 35 22.18 4.26 1.93
N SER A 36 22.34 4.42 0.62
CA SER A 36 23.63 4.71 -0.02
C SER A 36 23.48 5.42 -1.36
N GLU A 37 24.55 6.06 -1.83
CA GLU A 37 24.59 6.73 -3.15
C GLU A 37 24.52 5.74 -4.32
N ASP A 38 24.98 4.50 -4.14
CA ASP A 38 24.95 3.44 -5.17
C ASP A 38 23.62 2.69 -5.24
N GLN A 39 22.66 3.03 -4.38
CA GLN A 39 21.39 2.33 -4.32
C GLN A 39 20.56 2.60 -5.58
N LYS A 40 20.09 1.52 -6.20
CA LYS A 40 19.09 1.61 -7.28
C LYS A 40 17.76 2.05 -6.69
N LEU A 41 17.27 3.19 -7.16
CA LEU A 41 15.99 3.75 -6.73
C LEU A 41 14.86 3.29 -7.66
N ASP A 42 13.70 3.05 -7.05
CA ASP A 42 12.46 2.79 -7.76
C ASP A 42 11.95 4.08 -8.44
N TRP A 43 11.39 3.93 -9.64
CA TRP A 43 10.80 5.02 -10.42
C TRP A 43 9.37 5.33 -9.94
N CYS A 44 9.25 5.70 -8.67
CA CYS A 44 7.99 5.95 -7.99
C CYS A 44 8.13 7.03 -6.92
N ASN A 45 7.21 7.97 -6.91
CA ASN A 45 6.99 8.85 -5.76
C ASN A 45 6.00 8.18 -4.81
N MET A 46 6.31 8.14 -3.52
CA MET A 46 5.47 7.51 -2.50
C MET A 46 4.93 8.56 -1.53
N LEU A 47 3.70 8.35 -1.04
CA LEU A 47 3.22 8.89 0.23
C LEU A 47 2.76 7.71 1.09
N ALA A 48 3.41 7.51 2.24
CA ALA A 48 3.06 6.47 3.20
C ALA A 48 2.52 7.08 4.50
N LEU A 49 1.39 6.58 5.01
CA LEU A 49 0.73 7.12 6.20
C LEU A 49 0.28 5.98 7.11
N GLY A 50 0.60 6.08 8.40
CA GLY A 50 -0.02 5.26 9.44
C GLY A 50 -1.44 5.73 9.70
N VAL A 51 -2.40 4.80 9.79
CA VAL A 51 -3.81 5.11 9.99
C VAL A 51 -4.37 4.43 11.23
N GLU A 52 -4.17 3.13 11.42
CA GLU A 52 -4.61 2.44 12.65
C GLU A 52 -3.45 1.64 13.27
N PRO A 53 -3.36 1.57 14.61
CA PRO A 53 -4.16 2.32 15.59
C PRO A 53 -3.83 3.82 15.58
N ALA A 54 -4.65 4.65 16.24
CA ALA A 54 -4.43 6.10 16.34
C ALA A 54 -3.02 6.48 16.85
N SER A 55 -2.38 5.61 17.64
CA SER A 55 -1.03 5.83 18.18
C SER A 55 0.08 5.86 17.12
N ILE A 56 -0.13 5.28 15.94
CA ILE A 56 0.86 5.30 14.85
C ILE A 56 0.67 6.48 13.89
N ARG A 57 -0.46 7.20 14.01
CA ARG A 57 -0.77 8.34 13.15
C ARG A 57 0.21 9.48 13.38
N GLN A 58 0.66 10.09 12.30
CA GLN A 58 1.42 11.34 12.34
C GLN A 58 0.62 12.43 11.62
N PRO A 59 -0.27 13.17 12.32
CA PRO A 59 -1.16 14.14 11.67
C PRO A 59 -0.44 15.21 10.85
N ARG A 60 0.80 15.58 11.24
CA ARG A 60 1.65 16.52 10.49
C ARG A 60 2.02 16.03 9.08
N LEU A 61 1.98 14.71 8.84
CA LEU A 61 2.30 14.09 7.55
C LEU A 61 1.06 13.92 6.66
N TRP A 62 -0.13 14.17 7.19
CA TRP A 62 -1.38 14.03 6.45
C TRP A 62 -1.62 15.28 5.58
N PRO A 63 -1.75 15.13 4.26
CA PRO A 63 -2.02 16.26 3.37
C PRO A 63 -3.26 17.07 3.77
N THR A 64 -3.13 18.39 3.76
CA THR A 64 -4.24 19.32 3.93
C THR A 64 -4.75 19.86 2.59
N ALA A 65 -3.96 19.68 1.54
CA ALA A 65 -4.33 19.90 0.15
C ALA A 65 -4.13 18.58 -0.63
N PRO A 66 -5.12 18.10 -1.40
CA PRO A 66 -6.46 18.67 -1.59
C PRO A 66 -7.33 18.62 -0.32
N ALA A 67 -8.34 19.51 -0.24
CA ALA A 67 -9.26 19.55 0.89
C ALA A 67 -10.02 18.23 1.06
N GLY A 68 -10.27 17.83 2.31
CA GLY A 68 -10.96 16.58 2.64
C GLY A 68 -10.10 15.31 2.51
N PHE A 69 -8.79 15.44 2.28
CA PHE A 69 -7.88 14.29 2.17
C PHE A 69 -7.93 13.41 3.43
N GLY A 70 -7.76 14.00 4.62
CA GLY A 70 -7.78 13.26 5.89
C GLY A 70 -9.09 12.52 6.14
N GLU A 71 -10.23 13.21 6.04
CA GLU A 71 -11.56 12.62 6.23
C GLU A 71 -11.84 11.47 5.24
N THR A 72 -11.44 11.66 3.97
CA THR A 72 -11.57 10.63 2.94
C THR A 72 -10.66 9.44 3.21
N LEU A 73 -9.43 9.68 3.69
CA LEU A 73 -8.49 8.64 4.06
C LEU A 73 -9.03 7.80 5.22
N GLU A 74 -9.57 8.45 6.26
CA GLU A 74 -10.18 7.74 7.41
C GLU A 74 -11.35 6.88 6.97
N THR A 75 -12.27 7.44 6.17
CA THR A 75 -13.43 6.70 5.66
C THR A 75 -12.98 5.50 4.81
N TYR A 76 -12.05 5.72 3.89
CA TYR A 76 -11.52 4.65 3.04
C TYR A 76 -10.80 3.56 3.87
N SER A 77 -10.00 3.96 4.85
CA SER A 77 -9.25 3.05 5.70
C SER A 77 -10.17 2.20 6.56
N ALA A 78 -11.24 2.77 7.11
CA ALA A 78 -12.24 2.04 7.88
C ALA A 78 -12.94 0.96 7.04
N GLU A 79 -13.38 1.29 5.82
CA GLU A 79 -14.03 0.33 4.91
C GLU A 79 -13.06 -0.78 4.47
N VAL A 80 -11.81 -0.44 4.18
CA VAL A 80 -10.76 -1.43 3.85
C VAL A 80 -10.43 -2.29 5.06
N GLY A 81 -10.38 -1.73 6.26
CA GLY A 81 -10.13 -2.47 7.50
C GLY A 81 -11.22 -3.51 7.77
N GLU A 82 -12.48 -3.13 7.60
CA GLU A 82 -13.62 -4.04 7.72
C GLU A 82 -13.64 -5.10 6.59
N LEU A 83 -13.22 -4.76 5.37
CA LEU A 83 -13.00 -5.75 4.32
C LEU A 83 -11.91 -6.77 4.72
N CYS A 84 -10.74 -6.31 5.17
CA CYS A 84 -9.66 -7.18 5.62
C CYS A 84 -10.10 -8.10 6.76
N ARG A 85 -10.83 -7.58 7.75
CA ARG A 85 -11.36 -8.37 8.87
C ARG A 85 -12.29 -9.50 8.38
N ARG A 86 -13.18 -9.20 7.44
CA ARG A 86 -14.08 -10.20 6.83
C ARG A 86 -13.31 -11.21 6.01
N LEU A 87 -12.31 -10.79 5.22
CA LEU A 87 -11.47 -11.69 4.44
C LEU A 87 -10.72 -12.66 5.34
N LEU A 88 -10.07 -12.18 6.40
CA LEU A 88 -9.36 -13.02 7.36
C LEU A 88 -10.29 -14.05 8.00
N ALA A 89 -11.48 -13.64 8.44
CA ALA A 89 -12.46 -14.56 9.02
C ALA A 89 -12.89 -15.65 8.02
N ARG A 90 -13.11 -15.30 6.74
CA ARG A 90 -13.44 -16.27 5.69
C ARG A 90 -12.26 -17.19 5.35
N ILE A 91 -11.04 -16.68 5.33
CA ILE A 91 -9.84 -17.51 5.13
C ILE A 91 -9.72 -18.53 6.26
N ALA A 92 -9.93 -18.11 7.52
CA ALA A 92 -9.91 -19.02 8.67
C ALA A 92 -10.94 -20.15 8.52
N GLU A 93 -12.18 -19.81 8.17
CA GLU A 93 -13.23 -20.82 7.92
C GLU A 93 -12.86 -21.79 6.79
N THR A 94 -12.27 -21.30 5.68
CA THR A 94 -11.85 -22.19 4.58
C THR A 94 -10.73 -23.14 4.96
N LEU A 95 -9.95 -22.80 6.00
CA LEU A 95 -8.92 -23.65 6.58
C LEU A 95 -9.46 -24.55 7.70
N GLY A 96 -10.77 -24.50 8.01
CA GLY A 96 -11.38 -25.28 9.10
C GLY A 96 -11.11 -24.71 10.49
N LEU A 97 -10.68 -23.45 10.58
CA LEU A 97 -10.40 -22.75 11.83
C LEU A 97 -11.61 -21.93 12.29
N ALA A 98 -11.58 -21.47 13.54
CA ALA A 98 -12.58 -20.55 14.04
C ALA A 98 -12.46 -19.19 13.30
N PRO A 99 -13.56 -18.50 12.97
CA PRO A 99 -13.50 -17.22 12.25
C PRO A 99 -12.66 -16.13 12.96
N ALA A 100 -12.49 -16.25 14.28
CA ALA A 100 -11.71 -15.32 15.10
C ALA A 100 -10.21 -15.63 15.13
N THR A 101 -9.75 -16.78 14.63
CA THR A 101 -8.37 -17.26 14.82
C THR A 101 -7.30 -16.22 14.44
N PHE A 102 -7.42 -15.58 13.28
CA PHE A 102 -6.44 -14.56 12.87
C PHE A 102 -6.60 -13.24 13.62
N ALA A 103 -7.81 -12.86 14.01
CA ALA A 103 -8.03 -11.66 14.81
C ALA A 103 -7.40 -11.82 16.21
N ASP A 104 -7.58 -12.99 16.82
CA ASP A 104 -6.99 -13.32 18.13
C ASP A 104 -5.46 -13.43 18.05
N MET A 105 -4.93 -13.94 16.93
CA MET A 105 -3.50 -14.09 16.71
C MET A 105 -2.80 -12.74 16.46
N PHE A 106 -3.37 -11.89 15.61
CA PHE A 106 -2.75 -10.61 15.25
C PHE A 106 -3.00 -9.51 16.29
N GLY A 107 -4.04 -9.65 17.12
CA GLY A 107 -4.36 -8.68 18.15
C GLY A 107 -4.85 -7.35 17.56
N GLU A 108 -4.27 -6.24 18.01
CA GLU A 108 -4.66 -4.90 17.56
C GLU A 108 -4.31 -4.71 16.07
N ALA A 109 -5.29 -4.28 15.28
CA ALA A 109 -5.11 -4.06 13.86
C ALA A 109 -4.16 -2.88 13.58
N VAL A 110 -3.07 -3.16 12.89
CA VAL A 110 -2.16 -2.14 12.36
C VAL A 110 -2.43 -1.95 10.87
N GLN A 111 -2.81 -0.72 10.49
CA GLN A 111 -3.14 -0.34 9.13
C GLN A 111 -2.33 0.88 8.70
N ALA A 112 -1.66 0.75 7.56
CA ALA A 112 -1.00 1.85 6.87
C ALA A 112 -1.49 1.90 5.42
N VAL A 113 -1.45 3.10 4.84
CA VAL A 113 -1.77 3.33 3.43
C VAL A 113 -0.52 3.81 2.72
N ARG A 114 -0.22 3.18 1.59
CA ARG A 114 0.86 3.57 0.68
C ARG A 114 0.26 3.98 -0.66
N MET A 115 0.41 5.25 -1.01
CA MET A 115 0.02 5.78 -2.31
C MET A 115 1.28 5.85 -3.19
N ASN A 116 1.24 5.19 -4.34
CA ASN A 116 2.35 5.12 -5.27
C ASN A 116 1.99 5.87 -6.55
N PHE A 117 2.87 6.79 -6.97
CA PHE A 117 2.73 7.52 -8.22
C PHE A 117 3.93 7.23 -9.11
N TYR A 118 3.66 6.62 -10.27
CA TYR A 118 4.65 6.21 -11.25
C TYR A 118 4.63 7.21 -12.42
N PRO A 119 5.53 8.22 -12.45
CA PRO A 119 5.58 9.16 -13.56
C PRO A 119 6.01 8.46 -14.86
N PRO A 120 5.56 8.94 -16.04
CA PRO A 120 6.05 8.43 -17.32
C PRO A 120 7.58 8.40 -17.38
N CYS A 121 8.15 7.27 -17.79
CA CYS A 121 9.59 7.12 -17.90
C CYS A 121 10.00 7.11 -19.39
N PRO A 122 11.01 7.89 -19.81
CA PRO A 122 11.53 7.85 -21.17
C PRO A 122 12.32 6.57 -21.49
N ARG A 123 12.79 5.86 -20.44
CA ARG A 123 13.57 4.61 -20.54
C ARG A 123 13.00 3.53 -19.61
N PRO A 124 11.76 3.06 -19.86
CA PRO A 124 11.11 2.08 -19.01
C PRO A 124 11.82 0.72 -19.03
N ASP A 125 12.71 0.48 -20.00
CA ASP A 125 13.58 -0.69 -20.09
C ASP A 125 14.71 -0.71 -19.05
N LEU A 126 15.00 0.43 -18.40
CA LEU A 126 16.11 0.59 -17.46
C LEU A 126 15.68 0.75 -16.00
N VAL A 127 14.38 0.89 -15.74
CA VAL A 127 13.87 1.20 -14.40
C VAL A 127 12.72 0.27 -14.01
N MET A 128 12.54 0.10 -12.71
CA MET A 128 11.35 -0.54 -12.15
C MET A 128 10.52 0.53 -11.47
N GLY A 129 9.19 0.51 -11.68
CA GLY A 129 8.30 1.38 -10.91
C GLY A 129 8.37 1.04 -9.42
N LEU A 130 8.33 -0.24 -9.09
CA LEU A 130 8.54 -0.78 -7.75
C LEU A 130 9.31 -2.09 -7.89
N SER A 131 10.41 -2.23 -7.16
CA SER A 131 11.24 -3.44 -7.19
C SER A 131 10.47 -4.67 -6.73
N ALA A 132 10.86 -5.86 -7.20
CA ALA A 132 10.22 -7.12 -6.84
C ALA A 132 10.31 -7.38 -5.32
N HIS A 133 9.18 -7.69 -4.69
CA HIS A 133 9.07 -7.94 -3.25
C HIS A 133 7.86 -8.84 -2.95
N SER A 134 7.81 -9.33 -1.70
CA SER A 134 6.59 -9.79 -1.04
C SER A 134 6.13 -8.74 -0.02
N ASP A 135 4.85 -8.78 0.35
CA ASP A 135 4.29 -7.85 1.31
C ASP A 135 4.45 -8.40 2.74
N GLY A 136 5.01 -7.60 3.65
CA GLY A 136 5.10 -7.98 5.06
C GLY A 136 3.76 -7.96 5.81
N SER A 137 2.66 -7.54 5.18
CA SER A 137 1.33 -7.46 5.79
C SER A 137 0.70 -8.85 5.98
N ALA A 138 -0.46 -8.93 6.64
CA ALA A 138 -1.28 -10.14 6.59
C ALA A 138 -2.10 -10.20 5.28
N VAL A 139 -2.74 -9.07 4.94
CA VAL A 139 -3.52 -8.88 3.72
C VAL A 139 -3.25 -7.49 3.18
N THR A 140 -2.98 -7.39 1.89
CA THR A 140 -2.91 -6.11 1.17
C THR A 140 -4.14 -5.97 0.27
N VAL A 141 -4.74 -4.79 0.29
CA VAL A 141 -5.85 -4.40 -0.59
C VAL A 141 -5.38 -3.22 -1.44
N LEU A 142 -5.33 -3.43 -2.75
CA LEU A 142 -4.82 -2.47 -3.72
C LEU A 142 -5.95 -1.96 -4.62
N GLN A 143 -6.11 -0.64 -4.64
CA GLN A 143 -6.86 0.07 -5.67
C GLN A 143 -5.90 0.51 -6.79
N GLN A 144 -6.15 0.05 -8.02
CA GLN A 144 -5.36 0.42 -9.19
C GLN A 144 -6.02 1.57 -9.97
N ASP A 145 -5.20 2.39 -10.63
CA ASP A 145 -5.67 3.32 -11.65
C ASP A 145 -6.15 2.52 -12.88
N ALA A 146 -7.43 2.68 -13.25
CA ALA A 146 -8.02 1.96 -14.37
C ALA A 146 -7.34 2.27 -15.73
N GLY A 147 -6.63 3.40 -15.83
CA GLY A 147 -5.94 3.82 -17.05
C GLY A 147 -4.55 3.22 -17.26
N CYS A 148 -4.00 2.46 -16.30
CA CYS A 148 -2.61 1.99 -16.37
C CYS A 148 -2.44 0.55 -15.87
N ALA A 149 -1.93 -0.33 -16.74
CA ALA A 149 -1.54 -1.69 -16.38
C ALA A 149 -0.03 -1.72 -16.05
N GLY A 150 0.32 -1.77 -14.77
CA GLY A 150 1.71 -1.84 -14.29
C GLY A 150 2.02 -2.96 -13.31
N LEU A 151 1.00 -3.52 -12.63
CA LEU A 151 1.21 -4.59 -11.66
C LEU A 151 1.54 -5.91 -12.37
N GLN A 152 2.57 -6.58 -11.88
CA GLN A 152 2.90 -7.95 -12.26
C GLN A 152 3.09 -8.79 -10.99
N VAL A 153 2.66 -10.05 -11.06
CA VAL A 153 2.84 -11.04 -9.98
C VAL A 153 3.68 -12.21 -10.50
N ARG A 154 4.52 -12.78 -9.63
CA ARG A 154 5.38 -13.91 -10.00
C ARG A 154 4.64 -15.22 -9.73
N GLY A 155 4.29 -15.95 -10.79
CA GLY A 155 3.61 -17.25 -10.69
C GLY A 155 4.53 -18.38 -10.21
N LYS A 156 3.96 -19.54 -9.89
CA LYS A 156 4.69 -20.72 -9.38
C LYS A 156 5.84 -21.20 -10.28
N GLY A 157 5.77 -20.94 -11.59
CA GLY A 157 6.84 -21.25 -12.55
C GLY A 157 7.93 -20.19 -12.67
N GLY A 158 7.94 -19.17 -11.81
CA GLY A 158 8.90 -18.06 -11.84
C GLY A 158 8.61 -16.98 -12.89
N ALA A 159 7.62 -17.20 -13.75
CA ALA A 159 7.19 -16.22 -14.75
C ALA A 159 6.41 -15.06 -14.12
N TRP A 160 6.64 -13.85 -14.63
CA TRP A 160 5.85 -12.66 -14.30
C TRP A 160 4.57 -12.62 -15.11
N VAL A 161 3.44 -12.41 -14.43
CA VAL A 161 2.10 -12.37 -15.02
C VAL A 161 1.51 -10.98 -14.79
N PRO A 162 1.05 -10.28 -15.84
CA PRO A 162 0.42 -8.97 -15.68
C PRO A 162 -0.94 -9.10 -14.99
N VAL A 163 -1.24 -8.14 -14.11
CA VAL A 163 -2.56 -7.98 -13.49
C VAL A 163 -3.23 -6.75 -14.09
N HIS A 164 -4.20 -7.00 -14.95
CA HIS A 164 -4.95 -5.93 -15.61
C HIS A 164 -5.99 -5.32 -14.67
N PRO A 165 -6.07 -3.98 -14.55
CA PRO A 165 -7.11 -3.34 -13.76
C PRO A 165 -8.50 -3.74 -14.26
N VAL A 166 -9.37 -4.15 -13.34
CA VAL A 166 -10.78 -4.42 -13.60
C VAL A 166 -11.61 -3.26 -13.02
N PRO A 167 -12.50 -2.60 -13.80
CA PRO A 167 -13.30 -1.50 -13.30
C PRO A 167 -14.06 -1.88 -12.03
N HIS A 168 -13.99 -1.00 -11.01
CA HIS A 168 -14.64 -1.17 -9.70
C HIS A 168 -14.15 -2.38 -8.88
N ALA A 169 -13.05 -3.02 -9.26
CA ALA A 169 -12.44 -4.11 -8.50
C ALA A 169 -11.25 -3.62 -7.67
N LEU A 170 -10.98 -4.35 -6.59
CA LEU A 170 -9.76 -4.24 -5.79
C LEU A 170 -8.93 -5.51 -6.01
N VAL A 171 -7.61 -5.36 -6.03
CA VAL A 171 -6.70 -6.49 -5.99
C VAL A 171 -6.42 -6.81 -4.52
N VAL A 172 -6.50 -8.08 -4.15
CA VAL A 172 -6.19 -8.56 -2.80
C VAL A 172 -5.07 -9.59 -2.91
N ASN A 173 -4.04 -9.45 -2.09
CA ASN A 173 -3.01 -10.46 -1.94
C ASN A 173 -2.75 -10.79 -0.47
N ILE A 174 -2.30 -12.02 -0.26
CA ILE A 174 -1.81 -12.53 1.02
C ILE A 174 -0.38 -12.05 1.20
N GLY A 175 -0.04 -11.59 2.39
CA GLY A 175 1.33 -11.21 2.74
C GLY A 175 1.98 -12.22 3.69
N ASP A 176 3.27 -12.01 3.93
CA ASP A 176 4.17 -12.91 4.63
C ASP A 176 3.69 -13.22 6.05
N THR A 177 3.03 -12.26 6.71
CA THR A 177 2.51 -12.47 8.08
C THR A 177 1.43 -13.54 8.10
N LEU A 178 0.49 -13.50 7.16
CA LEU A 178 -0.57 -14.50 7.09
C LEU A 178 -0.05 -15.84 6.55
N GLU A 179 0.89 -15.82 5.60
CA GLU A 179 1.57 -17.04 5.13
C GLU A 179 2.26 -17.79 6.28
N ALA A 180 3.00 -17.08 7.13
CA ALA A 180 3.66 -17.67 8.30
C ALA A 180 2.64 -18.24 9.32
N SER A 181 1.48 -17.60 9.46
CA SER A 181 0.42 -18.02 10.40
C SER A 181 -0.35 -19.28 9.98
N ILE A 182 -0.21 -19.73 8.73
CA ILE A 182 -0.91 -20.92 8.20
C ILE A 182 0.04 -22.09 7.90
N ALA A 183 1.34 -21.90 8.09
CA ALA A 183 2.37 -22.88 7.74
C ALA A 183 2.71 -23.88 8.88
N ASP A 184 2.03 -23.75 10.03
CA ASP A 184 2.10 -24.67 11.18
C ASP A 184 0.85 -25.57 11.26
#